data_AF-A0A4Q0XSS6-F1
#
_entry.id   AF-A0A4Q0XSS6-F1
#
_cell.length_a   1.000
_cell.length_b   1.000
_cell.length_c   1.000
_cell.angle_alpha   90.00
_cell.angle_beta   90.00
_cell.angle_gamma   90.00
#
_symmetry.space_group_name_H-M   'P 1'
#
loop_
_entity.id
_entity.type
_entity.pdbx_description
1 polymer ?
#
loop_
_entity_poly.entity_id
_entity_poly.type
_entity_poly.pdbx_seq_one_letter_code
_entity_poly.pdbx_strand_id
1 'polypeptide(L)'
;MGEIIGERKNVFDNAYVLFGLFIVVVITNTISSIYFISIMLAGVVYVAFTRCLKTQNYYAMIYVILSFLFIELNNGFKPFSIILLGSFIYVYLIPFLTRVMVLDSLNEFLQIVLLYVGIIFIWSLTHDTNFLLFKIIFFNFILDLVLIGFAP
;
A
#
# COMPACT_ATOMS: atom_id res chain seq x y z
N MET A 1 21.22 -6.95 -32.19
CA MET A 1 21.35 -5.48 -32.21
C MET A 1 19.97 -4.94 -32.53
N GLY A 2 19.23 -4.48 -31.52
CA GLY A 2 17.80 -4.17 -31.66
C GLY A 2 17.20 -3.84 -30.31
N GLU A 3 17.35 -2.56 -29.95
CA GLU A 3 16.50 -1.78 -29.03
C GLU A 3 16.31 -2.30 -27.60
N ILE A 4 17.27 -1.86 -26.79
CA ILE A 4 17.07 -1.47 -25.39
C ILE A 4 15.97 -0.39 -25.36
N ILE A 5 14.71 -0.82 -25.26
CA ILE A 5 13.63 0.08 -24.82
C ILE A 5 13.85 0.20 -23.31
N GLY A 6 14.47 1.32 -22.95
CA GLY A 6 14.70 1.69 -21.56
C GLY A 6 13.36 1.85 -20.85
N GLU A 7 12.91 0.80 -20.17
CA GLU A 7 12.02 0.98 -19.04
C GLU A 7 12.76 1.89 -18.07
N ARG A 8 12.18 3.06 -17.79
CA ARG A 8 12.66 3.93 -16.73
C ARG A 8 12.78 3.06 -15.48
N LYS A 9 14.02 2.88 -15.03
CA LYS A 9 14.39 2.06 -13.88
C LYS A 9 13.76 2.70 -12.65
N ASN A 10 12.51 2.36 -12.36
CA ASN A 10 11.77 2.93 -11.27
C ASN A 10 12.39 2.46 -9.96
N VAL A 11 12.48 3.38 -9.00
CA VAL A 11 13.22 3.20 -7.74
C VAL A 11 12.70 1.99 -6.93
N PHE A 12 11.44 1.59 -7.18
CA PHE A 12 10.77 0.43 -6.54
C PHE A 12 11.13 -0.96 -7.10
N ASP A 13 11.79 -1.07 -8.26
CA ASP A 13 12.27 -2.38 -8.74
C ASP A 13 13.55 -2.84 -8.05
N ASN A 14 14.16 -1.95 -7.26
CA ASN A 14 15.36 -2.27 -6.52
C ASN A 14 15.01 -2.88 -5.16
N ALA A 15 15.35 -4.15 -4.96
CA ALA A 15 15.14 -4.86 -3.70
C ALA A 15 15.73 -4.12 -2.48
N TYR A 16 16.82 -3.38 -2.66
CA TYR A 16 17.43 -2.56 -1.60
C TYR A 16 16.54 -1.38 -1.16
N VAL A 17 15.75 -0.80 -2.06
CA VAL A 17 14.82 0.29 -1.74
C VAL A 17 13.64 -0.25 -0.94
N LEU A 18 13.12 -1.42 -1.33
CA LEU A 18 12.06 -2.11 -0.59
C LEU A 18 12.51 -2.56 0.80
N PHE A 19 13.77 -2.98 0.93
CA PHE A 19 14.39 -3.26 2.22
C PHE A 19 14.53 -2.00 3.09
N GLY A 20 14.95 -0.88 2.50
CA GLY A 20 14.97 0.42 3.18
C GLY A 20 13.57 0.85 3.65
N LEU A 21 12.56 0.67 2.80
CA LEU A 21 11.16 0.93 3.12
C LEU A 21 10.69 0.06 4.30
N PHE A 22 11.03 -1.23 4.30
CA PHE A 22 10.74 -2.12 5.43
C PHE A 22 11.36 -1.61 6.74
N ILE A 23 12.63 -1.20 6.74
CA ILE A 23 13.28 -0.63 7.93
C ILE A 23 12.54 0.62 8.41
N VAL A 24 12.16 1.52 7.49
CA VAL A 24 11.40 2.72 7.83
C VAL A 24 10.04 2.34 8.43
N VAL A 25 9.33 1.36 7.86
CA VAL A 25 8.07 0.84 8.41
C VAL A 25 8.26 0.33 9.84
N VAL A 26 9.31 -0.46 10.11
CA VAL A 26 9.57 -1.00 11.45
C VAL A 26 9.90 0.10 12.45
N ILE A 27 10.78 1.04 12.09
CA ILE A 27 11.19 2.15 12.97
C ILE A 27 9.99 3.05 13.28
N THR A 28 9.24 3.45 12.25
CA THR A 28 8.08 4.32 12.42
C THR A 28 6.97 3.65 13.22
N ASN A 29 6.74 2.36 13.03
CA ASN A 29 5.81 1.59 13.86
C ASN A 29 6.26 1.46 15.32
N THR A 30 7.57 1.34 15.56
CA THR A 30 8.11 1.20 16.92
C THR A 30 8.07 2.51 17.70
N ILE A 31 8.29 3.65 17.03
CA ILE A 31 8.41 4.97 17.68
C ILE A 31 7.07 5.71 17.70
N SER A 32 6.19 5.50 16.72
CA SER A 32 4.99 6.31 16.58
C SER A 32 3.81 5.83 17.41
N SER A 33 2.90 6.76 17.69
CA SER A 33 1.59 6.44 18.21
C SER A 33 0.88 5.50 17.23
N ILE A 34 0.42 4.37 17.79
CA ILE A 34 -0.26 3.20 17.21
C ILE A 34 -1.06 3.50 15.92
N TYR A 35 -1.72 4.65 15.84
CA TYR A 35 -2.65 4.97 14.76
C TYR A 35 -2.16 6.00 13.73
N PHE A 36 -1.23 6.90 14.06
CA PHE A 36 -1.05 8.12 13.24
C PHE A 36 -0.08 7.96 12.08
N ILE A 37 1.12 7.39 12.29
CA ILE A 37 2.13 7.23 11.22
C ILE A 37 2.11 5.82 10.64
N SER A 38 1.65 4.82 11.39
CA SER A 38 1.67 3.42 10.95
C SER A 38 0.77 3.18 9.72
N ILE A 39 -0.45 3.73 9.73
CA ILE A 39 -1.38 3.67 8.61
C ILE A 39 -0.89 4.49 7.40
N MET A 40 -0.11 5.55 7.63
CA MET A 40 0.51 6.36 6.57
C MET A 40 1.41 5.56 5.63
N LEU A 41 2.03 4.48 6.11
CA LEU A 41 2.88 3.65 5.27
C LEU A 41 2.11 2.54 4.57
N ALA A 42 0.84 2.31 4.90
CA ALA A 42 0.05 1.24 4.32
C ALA A 42 -0.18 1.46 2.81
N GLY A 43 -0.45 2.70 2.38
CA GLY A 43 -0.60 3.02 0.96
C GLY A 43 0.69 2.83 0.18
N VAL A 44 1.82 3.33 0.68
CA VAL A 44 3.13 3.14 0.04
C VAL A 44 3.53 1.65 -0.03
N VAL A 45 3.34 0.90 1.06
CA VAL A 45 3.59 -0.55 1.10
C VAL A 45 2.68 -1.28 0.10
N TYR A 46 1.45 -0.81 -0.09
CA TYR A 46 0.53 -1.38 -1.08
C TYR A 46 0.94 -1.12 -2.52
N VAL A 47 1.40 0.08 -2.87
CA VAL A 47 1.95 0.34 -4.21
C VAL A 47 3.20 -0.52 -4.44
N ALA A 48 4.07 -0.63 -3.44
CA ALA A 48 5.21 -1.55 -3.49
C ALA A 48 4.78 -3.02 -3.70
N PHE A 49 3.67 -3.45 -3.08
CA PHE A 49 3.10 -4.78 -3.22
C PHE A 49 2.58 -5.05 -4.63
N THR A 50 1.78 -4.13 -5.20
CA THR A 50 1.25 -4.29 -6.56
C THR A 50 2.35 -4.28 -7.60
N ARG A 51 3.42 -3.49 -7.39
CA ARG A 51 4.63 -3.50 -8.22
C ARG A 51 5.38 -4.82 -8.13
N CYS A 52 5.61 -5.37 -6.93
CA CYS A 52 6.24 -6.68 -6.75
C CYS A 52 5.46 -7.82 -7.43
N LEU A 53 4.13 -7.77 -7.37
CA LEU A 53 3.25 -8.73 -8.05
C LEU A 53 3.36 -8.63 -9.58
N LYS A 54 3.52 -7.42 -10.12
CA LYS A 54 3.67 -7.20 -11.57
C LYS A 54 5.04 -7.66 -12.09
N THR A 55 6.11 -7.44 -11.32
CA THR A 55 7.49 -7.76 -11.74
C THR A 55 7.96 -9.17 -11.31
N GLN A 56 7.10 -9.94 -10.64
CA GLN A 56 7.39 -11.30 -10.16
C GLN A 56 8.65 -11.40 -9.27
N ASN A 57 8.97 -10.31 -8.55
CA ASN A 57 10.13 -10.23 -7.67
C ASN A 57 9.85 -10.86 -6.29
N TYR A 58 9.87 -12.20 -6.22
CA TYR A 58 9.52 -12.97 -5.01
C TYR A 58 10.37 -12.64 -3.77
N TYR A 59 11.67 -12.34 -3.94
CA TYR A 59 12.55 -11.97 -2.83
C TYR A 59 12.13 -10.65 -2.18
N ALA A 60 11.68 -9.68 -2.98
CA ALA A 60 11.27 -8.39 -2.48
C ALA A 60 9.87 -8.44 -1.84
N MET A 61 9.02 -9.34 -2.35
CA MET A 61 7.67 -9.56 -1.85
C MET A 61 7.64 -9.98 -0.37
N ILE A 62 8.63 -10.76 0.10
CA ILE A 62 8.75 -11.17 1.50
C ILE A 62 8.86 -9.94 2.42
N TYR A 63 9.69 -8.95 2.07
CA TYR A 63 9.85 -7.73 2.86
C TYR A 63 8.56 -6.89 2.90
N VAL A 64 7.83 -6.85 1.78
CA VAL A 64 6.55 -6.12 1.70
C VAL A 64 5.47 -6.81 2.56
N ILE A 65 5.41 -8.14 2.54
CA ILE A 65 4.51 -8.93 3.39
C ILE A 65 4.83 -8.70 4.87
N LEU A 66 6.11 -8.70 5.24
CA LEU A 66 6.56 -8.39 6.60
C LEU A 66 6.17 -6.96 7.00
N SER A 67 6.37 -5.96 6.12
CA SER A 67 5.92 -4.57 6.37
C SER A 67 4.44 -4.49 6.69
N PHE A 68 3.59 -5.16 5.89
CA PHE A 68 2.15 -5.20 6.16
C PHE A 68 1.83 -5.82 7.51
N LEU A 69 2.49 -6.92 7.85
CA LEU A 69 2.23 -7.63 9.10
C LEU A 69 2.59 -6.75 10.33
N PHE A 70 3.67 -5.97 10.25
CA PHE A 70 4.01 -4.98 11.29
C PHE A 70 2.96 -3.87 11.40
N ILE A 71 2.44 -3.36 10.27
CA ILE A 71 1.38 -2.34 10.27
C ILE A 71 0.08 -2.92 10.86
N GLU A 72 -0.29 -4.14 10.47
CA GLU A 72 -1.49 -4.82 10.96
C GLU A 72 -1.45 -5.05 12.47
N LEU A 73 -0.35 -5.60 12.98
CA LEU A 73 -0.17 -5.88 14.40
C LEU A 73 -0.20 -4.61 15.25
N ASN A 74 0.42 -3.52 14.77
CA ASN A 74 0.40 -2.26 15.50
C ASN A 74 -0.99 -1.64 15.51
N ASN A 75 -1.74 -1.65 14.40
CA ASN A 75 -3.07 -1.03 14.36
C ASN A 75 -4.20 -1.89 14.97
N GLY A 76 -3.89 -3.08 15.48
CA GLY A 76 -4.89 -4.00 16.05
C GLY A 76 -5.76 -4.70 15.02
N PHE A 77 -5.35 -4.72 13.74
CA PHE A 77 -6.02 -5.53 12.72
C PHE A 77 -5.67 -7.01 12.90
N LYS A 78 -6.56 -7.89 12.43
CA LYS A 78 -6.25 -9.31 12.33
C LYS A 78 -5.09 -9.49 11.34
N PRO A 79 -4.10 -10.36 11.63
CA PRO A 79 -2.97 -10.58 10.74
C PRO A 79 -3.46 -11.09 9.37
N PHE A 80 -2.77 -10.67 8.32
CA PHE A 80 -3.06 -10.89 6.90
C PHE A 80 -4.32 -10.22 6.34
N SER A 81 -5.06 -9.42 7.12
CA SER A 81 -6.29 -8.78 6.62
C SER A 81 -6.04 -7.76 5.51
N ILE A 82 -5.03 -6.89 5.69
CA ILE A 82 -4.64 -5.87 4.71
C ILE A 82 -3.97 -6.53 3.51
N ILE A 83 -3.18 -7.59 3.72
CA ILE A 83 -2.57 -8.37 2.61
C ILE A 83 -3.66 -9.02 1.75
N LEU A 84 -4.68 -9.62 2.38
CA LEU A 84 -5.80 -10.25 1.69
C LEU A 84 -6.63 -9.20 0.95
N LEU A 85 -6.90 -8.05 1.59
CA LEU A 85 -7.56 -6.91 0.96
C LEU A 85 -6.77 -6.43 -0.26
N GLY A 86 -5.46 -6.21 -0.13
CA GLY A 86 -4.60 -5.74 -1.20
C GLY A 86 -4.55 -6.72 -2.38
N SER A 87 -4.49 -8.02 -2.09
CA SER A 87 -4.55 -9.08 -3.09
C SER A 87 -5.91 -9.13 -3.80
N PHE A 88 -7.01 -8.97 -3.06
CA PHE A 88 -8.35 -8.89 -3.62
C PHE A 88 -8.50 -7.68 -4.55
N ILE A 89 -8.00 -6.51 -4.12
CA ILE A 89 -8.02 -5.30 -4.94
C ILE A 89 -7.23 -5.51 -6.23
N TYR A 90 -6.03 -6.10 -6.14
CA TYR A 90 -5.17 -6.32 -7.30
C TYR A 90 -5.76 -7.32 -8.31
N VAL A 91 -6.27 -8.47 -7.84
CA VAL A 91 -6.74 -9.55 -8.71
C VAL A 91 -8.12 -9.27 -9.31
N TYR A 92 -9.02 -8.63 -8.57
CA TYR A 92 -10.41 -8.46 -8.99
C TYR A 92 -10.75 -7.03 -9.36
N LEU A 93 -10.40 -6.08 -8.49
CA LEU A 93 -10.88 -4.70 -8.59
C LEU A 93 -10.14 -3.91 -9.65
N ILE A 94 -8.80 -4.00 -9.70
CA ILE A 94 -7.99 -3.34 -10.73
C ILE A 94 -8.44 -3.77 -12.14
N PRO A 95 -8.47 -5.07 -12.52
CA PRO A 95 -8.86 -5.44 -13.88
C PRO A 95 -10.33 -5.15 -14.19
N PHE A 96 -11.22 -5.16 -13.19
CA PHE A 96 -12.60 -4.72 -13.36
C PHE A 96 -12.68 -3.23 -13.67
N LEU A 97 -11.95 -2.39 -12.92
CA LEU A 97 -11.95 -0.95 -13.11
C LEU A 97 -11.27 -0.52 -14.41
N THR A 98 -10.19 -1.20 -14.83
CA THR A 98 -9.57 -0.98 -16.14
C THR A 98 -10.51 -1.32 -17.29
N ARG A 99 -11.43 -2.28 -17.11
CA ARG A 99 -12.44 -2.62 -18.12
C ARG A 99 -13.55 -1.58 -18.21
N VAL A 100 -13.96 -1.00 -17.08
CA VAL A 100 -15.12 -0.09 -16.99
C VAL A 100 -14.71 1.38 -17.21
N MET A 101 -13.52 1.77 -16.75
CA MET A 101 -12.97 3.11 -16.92
C MET A 101 -11.83 3.08 -17.94
N VAL A 102 -12.04 3.76 -19.07
CA VAL A 102 -11.01 4.02 -20.11
C VAL A 102 -10.04 5.11 -19.59
N LEU A 103 -9.37 4.84 -18.46
CA LEU A 103 -8.35 5.71 -17.88
C LEU A 103 -7.02 4.97 -17.89
N ASP A 104 -6.26 5.11 -18.97
CA ASP A 104 -4.95 4.48 -19.17
C ASP A 104 -3.86 5.01 -18.21
N SER A 105 -4.07 6.14 -17.52
CA SER A 105 -2.98 6.86 -16.84
C SER A 105 -3.20 7.21 -15.35
N LEU A 106 -4.32 6.84 -14.73
CA LEU A 106 -4.61 7.13 -13.31
C LEU A 106 -4.44 5.91 -12.38
N ASN A 107 -3.47 5.07 -12.70
CA ASN A 107 -3.39 3.68 -12.24
C ASN A 107 -2.99 3.52 -10.75
N GLU A 108 -2.17 4.41 -10.19
CA GLU A 108 -1.68 4.26 -8.79
C GLU A 108 -2.56 4.99 -7.77
N PHE A 109 -3.12 6.14 -8.14
CA PHE A 109 -4.01 6.92 -7.26
C PHE A 109 -5.30 6.15 -6.94
N LEU A 110 -5.87 5.50 -7.96
CA LEU A 110 -7.07 4.67 -7.82
C LEU A 110 -6.81 3.48 -6.88
N GLN A 111 -5.62 2.87 -6.95
CA GLN A 111 -5.22 1.76 -6.10
C GLN A 111 -5.23 2.15 -4.61
N ILE A 112 -4.69 3.32 -4.27
CA ILE A 112 -4.66 3.83 -2.89
C ILE A 112 -6.08 4.10 -2.38
N VAL A 113 -6.91 4.75 -3.20
CA VAL A 113 -8.31 5.04 -2.84
C VAL A 113 -9.06 3.76 -2.49
N LEU A 114 -8.95 2.73 -3.34
CA LEU A 114 -9.61 1.44 -3.10
C LEU A 114 -9.08 0.75 -1.85
N LEU A 115 -7.77 0.84 -1.59
CA LEU A 115 -7.16 0.30 -0.38
C LEU A 115 -7.74 0.97 0.87
N TYR A 116 -7.78 2.31 0.91
CA TYR A 116 -8.31 3.03 2.07
C TYR A 116 -9.80 2.79 2.29
N VAL A 117 -10.59 2.71 1.22
CA VAL A 117 -12.01 2.30 1.32
C VAL A 117 -12.13 0.90 1.91
N GLY A 118 -11.29 -0.04 1.46
CA GLY A 118 -11.25 -1.39 1.99
C GLY A 118 -10.80 -1.47 3.46
N ILE A 119 -9.83 -0.66 3.88
CA ILE A 119 -9.38 -0.55 5.27
C ILE A 119 -10.52 -0.02 6.15
N ILE A 120 -11.21 1.05 5.73
CA ILE A 120 -12.38 1.59 6.43
C ILE A 120 -13.48 0.52 6.56
N PHE A 121 -13.72 -0.24 5.49
CA PHE A 121 -14.71 -1.32 5.49
C PHE A 121 -14.36 -2.44 6.48
N ILE A 122 -13.13 -2.97 6.43
CA ILE A 122 -12.66 -4.00 7.38
C ILE A 122 -12.74 -3.48 8.82
N TRP A 123 -12.39 -2.21 9.02
CA TRP A 123 -12.38 -1.62 10.34
C TRP A 123 -13.78 -1.46 10.93
N SER A 124 -14.73 -0.98 10.12
CA SER A 124 -16.14 -0.87 10.49
C SER A 124 -16.76 -2.20 10.91
N LEU A 125 -16.20 -3.34 10.47
CA LEU A 125 -16.66 -4.68 10.86
C LEU A 125 -15.97 -5.22 12.12
N THR A 126 -14.82 -4.66 12.51
CA THR A 126 -13.93 -5.25 13.52
C THR A 126 -13.87 -4.44 14.83
N HIS A 127 -14.10 -3.12 14.77
CA HIS A 127 -13.98 -2.23 15.93
C HIS A 127 -15.19 -1.29 16.03
N ASP A 128 -15.47 -0.81 17.26
CA ASP A 128 -16.42 0.28 17.47
C ASP A 128 -15.93 1.56 16.80
N THR A 129 -16.78 2.14 15.96
CA THR A 129 -16.43 3.31 15.15
C THR A 129 -16.25 4.54 16.02
N ASN A 130 -15.00 4.96 16.26
CA ASN A 130 -14.68 6.22 16.91
C ASN A 130 -14.43 7.32 15.86
N PHE A 131 -15.01 8.50 16.06
CA PHE A 131 -14.85 9.63 15.14
C PHE A 131 -13.40 10.14 15.04
N LEU A 132 -12.61 9.99 16.12
CA LEU A 132 -11.20 10.36 16.15
C LEU A 132 -10.39 9.49 15.18
N LEU A 133 -10.69 8.20 15.18
CA LEU A 133 -10.08 7.16 14.36
C LEU A 133 -10.36 7.39 12.86
N PHE A 134 -11.58 7.80 12.49
CA PHE A 134 -11.91 8.20 11.11
C PHE A 134 -11.09 9.39 10.62
N LYS A 135 -10.88 10.42 11.47
CA LYS A 135 -10.04 11.58 11.13
C LYS A 135 -8.59 11.18 10.87
N ILE A 136 -8.06 10.24 11.64
CA ILE A 136 -6.69 9.74 11.47
C ILE A 136 -6.56 9.04 10.11
N ILE A 137 -7.49 8.15 9.75
CA ILE A 137 -7.46 7.48 8.44
C ILE A 137 -7.58 8.50 7.31
N PHE A 138 -8.48 9.48 7.43
CA PHE A 138 -8.67 10.49 6.40
C PHE A 138 -7.41 11.35 6.18
N PHE A 139 -6.73 11.74 7.26
CA PHE A 139 -5.48 12.50 7.15
C PHE A 139 -4.36 11.68 6.52
N ASN A 140 -4.27 10.40 6.88
CA ASN A 140 -3.30 9.46 6.29
C ASN A 140 -3.54 9.21 4.81
N PHE A 141 -4.81 9.08 4.40
CA PHE A 141 -5.18 8.98 3.00
C PHE A 141 -4.64 10.19 2.20
N ILE A 142 -4.84 11.40 2.69
CA ILE A 142 -4.32 12.62 2.03
C ILE A 142 -2.79 12.59 1.95
N LEU A 143 -2.10 12.16 3.00
CA LEU A 143 -0.64 12.08 3.01
C LEU A 143 -0.11 11.03 2.02
N ASP A 144 -0.72 9.85 1.95
CA ASP A 144 -0.36 8.80 0.98
C ASP A 144 -0.54 9.29 -0.46
N LEU A 145 -1.61 10.03 -0.73
CA LEU A 145 -1.83 10.65 -2.04
C LEU A 145 -0.75 11.69 -2.38
N VAL A 146 -0.31 12.50 -1.41
CA VAL A 146 0.77 13.48 -1.61
C VAL A 146 2.12 12.78 -1.83
N LEU A 147 2.42 11.74 -1.06
CA LEU A 147 3.68 10.99 -1.16
C LEU A 147 3.82 10.32 -2.54
N ILE A 148 2.75 9.71 -3.04
CA ILE A 148 2.77 9.02 -4.34
C ILE A 148 2.69 10.01 -5.50
N GLY A 149 1.97 11.13 -5.35
CA GLY A 149 1.99 12.21 -6.34
C GLY A 149 3.38 12.85 -6.52
N PHE A 150 4.25 12.77 -5.51
CA PHE A 150 5.64 13.26 -5.56
C PHE A 150 6.66 12.19 -5.96
N ALA A 151 6.28 10.90 -6.01
CA ALA A 151 7.17 9.82 -6.43
C ALA A 151 7.23 9.79 -7.97
N PRO A 152 8.37 10.15 -8.59
CA PRO A 152 8.50 10.25 -10.05
C PRO A 152 8.45 8.89 -10.76
#